data_AF-A0A9D6WBJ2-F1
#
_entry.id   AF-A0A9D6WBJ2-F1
#
_cell.length_a   1.000
_cell.length_b   1.000
_cell.length_c   1.000
_cell.angle_alpha   90.00
_cell.angle_beta   90.00
_cell.angle_gamma   90.00
#
_symmetry.space_group_name_H-M   'P 1'
#
loop_
_entity.id
_entity.type
_entity.pdbx_description
1 polymer ?
#
loop_
_entity_poly.entity_id
_entity_poly.type
_entity_poly.pdbx_seq_one_letter_code
_entity_poly.pdbx_strand_id
1 'polypeptide(L)'
;MTGPNHAVLLVALFATGACATAESPDEEDEATVRDHGADRTDGDAPGDVLADADSDAATEADAGPDDGTDRADGADAGDGAPDVFDADSSDDSPHDADVSSESDLSAEADAEASVEAEADTPPGPCAGARVGGHCWYLSGEERSCDNACAAHGGYDDATRTYAGSSGTDANCDAVLDALGAGGSATSTLSGSGAGVGCFLMNMVDSRYRVQDTPTTPAATYLLARRACACTE
;
A
#
# COMPACT_ATOMS: atom_id res chain seq x y z
N MET A 1 38.40 23.90 -42.31
CA MET A 1 38.37 24.46 -40.95
C MET A 1 37.56 23.47 -40.12
N THR A 2 38.13 22.31 -39.82
CA THR A 2 38.86 21.96 -38.59
C THR A 2 37.91 21.88 -37.39
N GLY A 3 37.59 20.64 -36.97
CA GLY A 3 36.75 20.33 -35.80
C GLY A 3 37.43 20.61 -34.45
N PRO A 4 36.75 20.26 -33.34
CA PRO A 4 37.10 19.04 -32.60
C PRO A 4 35.83 18.20 -32.25
N ASN A 5 35.83 16.88 -32.45
CA ASN A 5 36.41 15.82 -31.61
C ASN A 5 35.73 15.63 -30.24
N HIS A 6 34.95 14.53 -30.16
CA HIS A 6 34.80 13.58 -29.06
C HIS A 6 34.49 14.09 -27.63
N ALA A 7 33.29 13.77 -27.15
CA ALA A 7 33.12 12.91 -25.96
C ALA A 7 31.66 12.46 -25.83
N VAL A 8 31.39 11.24 -26.29
CA VAL A 8 30.23 10.46 -25.83
C VAL A 8 30.50 10.13 -24.36
N LEU A 9 29.87 10.87 -23.44
CA LEU A 9 29.91 10.55 -22.02
C LEU A 9 28.77 9.56 -21.74
N LEU A 10 29.04 8.29 -22.01
CA LEU A 10 28.26 7.16 -21.52
C LEU A 10 28.56 7.04 -20.03
N VAL A 11 27.77 7.69 -19.16
CA VAL A 11 27.88 7.49 -17.72
C VAL A 11 27.09 6.24 -17.37
N ALA A 12 27.75 5.09 -17.51
CA ALA A 12 27.38 3.89 -16.78
C ALA A 12 27.81 4.07 -15.32
N LEU A 13 26.89 4.54 -14.47
CA LEU A 13 27.07 4.47 -13.03
C LEU A 13 26.51 3.13 -12.56
N PHE A 14 27.32 2.09 -12.77
CA PHE A 14 27.29 0.89 -11.94
C PHE A 14 27.78 1.30 -10.55
N ALA A 15 26.86 1.57 -9.63
CA ALA A 15 27.15 1.43 -8.22
C ALA A 15 26.87 -0.04 -7.85
N THR A 16 27.85 -0.89 -8.10
CA THR A 16 28.01 -2.16 -7.39
C THR A 16 28.23 -1.83 -5.92
N GLY A 17 27.15 -1.71 -5.17
CA GLY A 17 27.17 -1.83 -3.71
C GLY A 17 27.50 -3.28 -3.38
N ALA A 18 28.71 -3.49 -2.88
CA ALA A 18 29.19 -4.78 -2.43
C ALA A 18 28.23 -5.37 -1.40
N CYS A 19 27.71 -6.56 -1.70
CA CYS A 19 27.19 -7.48 -0.71
C CYS A 19 28.27 -7.65 0.38
N ALA A 20 27.96 -7.22 1.60
CA ALA A 20 28.62 -7.81 2.76
C ALA A 20 28.16 -9.27 2.82
N THR A 21 29.05 -10.17 2.41
CA THR A 21 28.98 -11.60 2.71
C THR A 21 29.07 -11.75 4.23
N ALA A 22 27.94 -11.88 4.91
CA ALA A 22 27.92 -12.52 6.21
C ALA A 22 28.16 -14.01 5.97
N GLU A 23 29.35 -14.45 6.37
CA GLU A 23 29.83 -15.82 6.33
C GLU A 23 28.87 -16.74 7.09
N SER A 24 28.43 -17.79 6.41
CA SER A 24 27.83 -18.98 7.00
C SER A 24 28.85 -19.70 7.88
N PRO A 25 28.54 -20.07 9.13
CA PRO A 25 29.12 -21.25 9.72
C PRO A 25 28.37 -22.49 9.19
N ASP A 26 29.10 -23.21 8.35
CA ASP A 26 28.89 -24.59 7.96
C ASP A 26 28.73 -25.53 9.16
N GLU A 27 28.13 -26.69 8.85
CA GLU A 27 28.36 -28.01 9.47
C GLU A 27 27.41 -28.52 10.60
N GLU A 28 26.50 -29.40 10.12
CA GLU A 28 26.18 -30.75 10.59
C GLU A 28 25.35 -30.95 11.87
N ASP A 29 24.10 -31.40 11.68
CA ASP A 29 23.65 -32.58 12.42
C ASP A 29 22.61 -33.37 11.59
N GLU A 30 23.07 -34.50 11.05
CA GLU A 30 22.23 -35.58 10.58
C GLU A 30 21.48 -36.21 11.76
N ALA A 31 20.16 -36.10 11.81
CA ALA A 31 19.34 -37.00 12.62
C ALA A 31 18.09 -37.45 11.88
N THR A 32 18.30 -38.50 11.07
CA THR A 32 17.43 -39.65 10.86
C THR A 32 16.00 -39.64 11.45
N VAL A 33 15.04 -39.81 10.54
CA VAL A 33 13.96 -40.82 10.57
C VAL A 33 13.18 -40.99 11.89
N ARG A 34 11.88 -40.69 11.86
CA ARG A 34 10.81 -41.64 12.25
C ARG A 34 9.41 -41.15 11.85
N ASP A 35 8.87 -41.83 10.83
CA ASP A 35 7.47 -42.20 10.71
C ASP A 35 6.92 -42.71 12.05
N HIS A 36 5.78 -42.19 12.52
CA HIS A 36 4.73 -42.74 13.42
C HIS A 36 3.57 -41.70 13.29
N GLY A 37 2.38 -41.98 12.78
CA GLY A 37 1.53 -43.11 13.11
C GLY A 37 0.49 -42.70 14.17
N ALA A 38 -0.64 -42.14 13.70
CA ALA A 38 -1.98 -42.18 14.29
C ALA A 38 -2.30 -41.54 15.66
N ASP A 39 -3.61 -41.33 15.84
CA ASP A 39 -4.41 -41.21 17.08
C ASP A 39 -4.67 -39.77 17.58
N ARG A 40 -5.91 -39.26 17.41
CA ARG A 40 -6.99 -39.10 18.43
C ARG A 40 -6.52 -38.23 19.62
N THR A 41 -7.23 -37.22 20.13
CA THR A 41 -8.62 -37.12 20.59
C THR A 41 -8.91 -35.65 20.92
N ASP A 42 -10.19 -35.29 20.84
CA ASP A 42 -10.98 -34.48 21.79
C ASP A 42 -10.29 -33.55 22.81
N GLY A 43 -10.85 -32.33 22.93
CA GLY A 43 -11.27 -31.83 24.24
C GLY A 43 -10.59 -30.55 24.78
N ASP A 44 -11.45 -29.64 25.23
CA ASP A 44 -11.26 -28.70 26.35
C ASP A 44 -10.25 -27.54 26.24
N ALA A 45 -10.75 -26.38 25.81
CA ALA A 45 -11.00 -25.14 26.59
C ALA A 45 -9.99 -24.66 27.70
N PRO A 46 -10.16 -23.44 28.26
CA PRO A 46 -9.21 -22.34 28.18
C PRO A 46 -8.35 -22.17 29.46
N GLY A 47 -7.20 -21.50 29.31
CA GLY A 47 -6.34 -21.12 30.43
C GLY A 47 -5.60 -19.81 30.19
N ASP A 48 -5.99 -18.80 30.96
CA ASP A 48 -5.24 -17.59 31.31
C ASP A 48 -3.74 -17.84 31.51
N VAL A 49 -2.88 -17.05 30.84
CA VAL A 49 -1.53 -16.76 31.37
C VAL A 49 -1.10 -15.33 30.99
N LEU A 50 -1.27 -14.45 31.97
CA LEU A 50 -0.31 -13.49 32.52
C LEU A 50 0.63 -12.70 31.59
N ALA A 51 0.56 -11.39 31.82
CA ALA A 51 1.49 -10.34 31.44
C ALA A 51 2.94 -10.63 31.80
N ASP A 52 3.85 -10.16 30.94
CA ASP A 52 5.14 -9.60 31.38
C ASP A 52 5.53 -8.45 30.45
N ALA A 53 6.02 -7.40 31.11
CA ALA A 53 6.37 -6.10 30.57
C ALA A 53 7.90 -5.94 30.60
N ASP A 54 8.49 -5.48 29.50
CA ASP A 54 9.80 -4.81 29.42
C ASP A 54 9.76 -4.04 28.09
N SER A 55 9.54 -2.72 28.03
CA SER A 55 10.28 -1.59 28.61
C SER A 55 11.78 -1.67 28.38
N ASP A 56 12.22 -1.41 27.14
CA ASP A 56 13.50 -0.74 26.95
C ASP A 56 13.46 0.27 25.81
N ALA A 57 13.72 1.51 26.23
CA ALA A 57 13.85 2.70 25.42
C ALA A 57 15.27 2.75 24.84
N ALA A 58 15.38 3.11 23.56
CA ALA A 58 16.61 3.67 23.02
C ALA A 58 16.27 4.85 22.12
N THR A 59 16.23 6.02 22.77
CA THR A 59 16.33 7.33 22.16
C THR A 59 17.78 7.54 21.76
N GLU A 60 18.10 7.66 20.48
CA GLU A 60 19.28 8.42 20.05
C GLU A 60 18.95 9.31 18.85
N ALA A 61 19.15 10.60 19.10
CA ALA A 61 19.10 11.68 18.15
C ALA A 61 20.37 11.67 17.30
N ASP A 62 20.25 12.01 16.02
CA ASP A 62 21.35 12.68 15.32
C ASP A 62 20.81 13.70 14.32
N ALA A 63 21.46 14.85 14.30
CA ALA A 63 21.00 16.08 13.69
C ALA A 63 21.94 16.50 12.56
N GLY A 64 21.33 16.76 11.39
CA GLY A 64 21.80 17.73 10.38
C GLY A 64 22.73 17.22 9.28
N PRO A 65 23.08 18.06 8.28
CA PRO A 65 22.63 19.43 8.02
C PRO A 65 21.97 19.65 6.63
N ASP A 66 21.31 20.81 6.51
CA ASP A 66 20.95 21.50 5.27
C ASP A 66 22.09 21.54 4.23
N ASP A 67 21.76 21.30 2.95
CA ASP A 67 22.44 21.97 1.83
C ASP A 67 21.43 22.23 0.71
N GLY A 68 21.18 23.51 0.45
CA GLY A 68 20.27 23.98 -0.57
C GLY A 68 20.86 23.94 -1.97
N THR A 69 20.00 23.94 -2.97
CA THR A 69 20.20 24.56 -4.29
C THR A 69 18.80 24.60 -4.94
N ASP A 70 18.14 25.76 -5.05
CA ASP A 70 18.30 26.81 -6.06
C ASP A 70 18.22 26.34 -7.52
N ARG A 71 17.26 26.96 -8.24
CA ARG A 71 17.04 27.07 -9.71
C ARG A 71 16.11 26.04 -10.36
N ALA A 72 15.33 26.36 -11.38
CA ALA A 72 14.78 27.60 -11.96
C ALA A 72 13.88 27.15 -13.13
N ASP A 73 12.81 27.92 -13.36
CA ASP A 73 12.15 28.29 -14.62
C ASP A 73 12.20 27.39 -15.89
N GLY A 74 11.00 27.23 -16.50
CA GLY A 74 10.80 27.03 -17.96
C GLY A 74 9.91 25.83 -18.28
N ALA A 75 8.60 25.99 -18.49
CA ALA A 75 7.90 26.49 -19.69
C ALA A 75 7.87 25.49 -20.89
N ASP A 76 6.65 25.28 -21.38
CA ASP A 76 6.24 25.21 -22.80
C ASP A 76 5.77 23.86 -23.40
N ALA A 77 4.45 23.85 -23.63
CA ALA A 77 3.65 23.46 -24.81
C ALA A 77 3.81 22.12 -25.57
N GLY A 78 2.62 21.56 -25.90
CA GLY A 78 2.35 20.56 -26.94
C GLY A 78 1.30 19.56 -26.44
N ASP A 79 -0.01 19.75 -26.62
CA ASP A 79 -0.81 19.81 -27.86
C ASP A 79 -0.61 18.56 -28.75
N GLY A 80 -1.60 17.66 -28.69
CA GLY A 80 -1.59 16.40 -29.44
C GLY A 80 -2.84 15.54 -29.19
N ALA A 81 -3.98 15.96 -29.72
CA ALA A 81 -5.11 15.06 -30.00
C ALA A 81 -4.73 14.09 -31.14
N PRO A 82 -5.27 12.86 -31.17
CA PRO A 82 -6.42 12.65 -32.06
C PRO A 82 -7.52 11.68 -31.55
N ASP A 83 -8.75 12.09 -31.89
CA ASP A 83 -9.86 11.36 -32.52
C ASP A 83 -10.20 9.87 -32.24
N VAL A 84 -11.48 9.71 -31.88
CA VAL A 84 -12.52 8.78 -32.39
C VAL A 84 -12.28 7.27 -32.38
N PHE A 85 -12.95 6.60 -31.44
CA PHE A 85 -13.62 5.33 -31.71
C PHE A 85 -14.97 5.26 -30.99
N ASP A 86 -16.03 5.50 -31.76
CA ASP A 86 -17.37 4.97 -31.54
C ASP A 86 -17.32 3.43 -31.59
N ALA A 87 -17.81 2.78 -30.54
CA ALA A 87 -18.27 1.40 -30.60
C ALA A 87 -19.42 1.19 -29.62
N ASP A 88 -20.62 1.30 -30.20
CA ASP A 88 -21.90 0.79 -29.72
C ASP A 88 -21.80 -0.71 -29.38
N SER A 89 -22.16 -1.09 -28.15
CA SER A 89 -22.65 -2.43 -27.86
C SER A 89 -23.70 -2.38 -26.76
N SER A 90 -24.94 -2.36 -27.23
CA SER A 90 -26.16 -2.72 -26.52
C SER A 90 -26.20 -4.24 -26.28
N ASP A 91 -26.47 -4.69 -25.05
CA ASP A 91 -27.06 -6.00 -24.66
C ASP A 91 -27.23 -5.96 -23.12
N ASP A 92 -28.38 -5.67 -22.53
CA ASP A 92 -29.61 -6.47 -22.40
C ASP A 92 -29.40 -7.87 -21.77
N SER A 93 -29.59 -7.96 -20.44
CA SER A 93 -30.18 -9.14 -19.79
C SER A 93 -30.49 -8.85 -18.31
N PRO A 94 -31.77 -8.72 -17.92
CA PRO A 94 -32.19 -8.74 -16.53
C PRO A 94 -32.25 -10.19 -16.02
N HIS A 95 -31.49 -10.49 -14.97
CA HIS A 95 -31.69 -11.71 -14.19
C HIS A 95 -32.13 -11.37 -12.78
N ASP A 96 -33.44 -11.24 -12.65
CA ASP A 96 -34.17 -11.48 -11.41
C ASP A 96 -33.95 -12.95 -11.01
N ALA A 97 -33.39 -13.15 -9.82
CA ALA A 97 -33.52 -14.39 -9.08
C ALA A 97 -33.80 -14.04 -7.63
N ASP A 98 -35.10 -14.04 -7.31
CA ASP A 98 -35.65 -14.18 -5.98
C ASP A 98 -34.90 -15.25 -5.18
N VAL A 99 -34.33 -14.86 -4.04
CA VAL A 99 -34.03 -15.77 -2.94
C VAL A 99 -34.66 -15.25 -1.67
N SER A 100 -35.91 -15.68 -1.46
CA SER A 100 -36.55 -15.71 -0.16
C SER A 100 -35.82 -16.71 0.73
N SER A 101 -35.23 -16.22 1.81
CA SER A 101 -34.87 -17.05 2.96
C SER A 101 -35.11 -16.25 4.22
N GLU A 102 -36.39 -16.15 4.53
CA GLU A 102 -36.93 -15.85 5.83
C GLU A 102 -36.61 -17.03 6.77
N SER A 103 -35.77 -16.76 7.75
CA SER A 103 -35.62 -17.60 8.92
C SER A 103 -35.68 -16.69 10.12
N ASP A 104 -36.91 -16.53 10.61
CA ASP A 104 -37.24 -16.20 11.97
C ASP A 104 -36.32 -16.96 12.94
N LEU A 105 -35.75 -16.27 13.93
CA LEU A 105 -35.73 -16.73 15.32
C LEU A 105 -35.38 -15.56 16.26
N SER A 106 -36.44 -15.10 16.94
CA SER A 106 -36.54 -14.84 18.37
C SER A 106 -35.50 -13.96 19.06
N ALA A 107 -35.99 -12.75 19.39
CA ALA A 107 -35.94 -12.08 20.70
C ALA A 107 -35.46 -12.93 21.90
N GLU A 108 -34.91 -12.40 22.99
CA GLU A 108 -35.10 -11.09 23.63
C GLU A 108 -33.90 -10.87 24.59
N ALA A 109 -33.52 -9.62 24.87
CA ALA A 109 -33.32 -9.08 26.22
C ALA A 109 -32.57 -7.74 26.22
N ASP A 110 -33.28 -6.74 26.73
CA ASP A 110 -32.90 -5.39 27.13
C ASP A 110 -31.47 -5.21 27.65
N ALA A 111 -30.73 -4.32 26.98
CA ALA A 111 -29.73 -3.48 27.62
C ALA A 111 -29.77 -2.09 26.97
N GLU A 112 -30.48 -1.18 27.63
CA GLU A 112 -30.59 0.26 27.33
C GLU A 112 -29.22 0.93 27.49
N ALA A 113 -28.29 0.66 26.58
CA ALA A 113 -27.14 1.53 26.38
C ALA A 113 -27.60 2.70 25.51
N SER A 114 -27.72 3.87 26.14
CA SER A 114 -27.87 5.13 25.42
C SER A 114 -26.68 5.31 24.48
N VAL A 115 -26.82 4.77 23.28
CA VAL A 115 -26.02 5.17 22.14
C VAL A 115 -26.46 6.58 21.82
N GLU A 116 -25.66 7.54 22.25
CA GLU A 116 -25.60 8.83 21.58
C GLU A 116 -25.32 8.49 20.12
N ALA A 117 -26.38 8.52 19.31
CA ALA A 117 -26.28 8.40 17.88
C ALA A 117 -25.45 9.60 17.45
N GLU A 118 -24.13 9.41 17.44
CA GLU A 118 -23.18 10.23 16.71
C GLU A 118 -23.84 10.44 15.36
N ALA A 119 -24.32 11.66 15.12
CA ALA A 119 -25.04 11.98 13.92
C ALA A 119 -24.10 11.60 12.78
N ASP A 120 -24.43 10.49 12.11
CA ASP A 120 -23.80 9.97 10.90
C ASP A 120 -23.94 11.08 9.89
N THR A 121 -22.98 12.00 9.95
CA THR A 121 -22.87 13.09 9.01
C THR A 121 -22.51 12.36 7.74
N PRO A 122 -23.41 12.31 6.75
CA PRO A 122 -23.19 11.51 5.56
C PRO A 122 -21.80 11.90 5.05
N PRO A 123 -20.89 10.93 4.89
CA PRO A 123 -19.51 11.22 4.54
C PRO A 123 -19.55 12.16 3.34
N GLY A 124 -18.79 13.26 3.44
CA GLY A 124 -18.72 14.22 2.36
C GLY A 124 -18.40 13.52 1.04
N PRO A 125 -18.76 14.10 -0.12
CA PRO A 125 -18.42 13.47 -1.38
C PRO A 125 -16.90 13.32 -1.50
N CYS A 126 -16.39 12.08 -1.49
CA CYS A 126 -15.01 11.74 -1.81
C CYS A 126 -14.54 12.52 -3.04
N ALA A 127 -13.60 13.44 -2.84
CA ALA A 127 -12.99 14.20 -3.93
C ALA A 127 -11.94 13.38 -4.69
N GLY A 128 -11.44 12.30 -4.07
CA GLY A 128 -10.55 11.31 -4.66
C GLY A 128 -11.30 10.18 -5.38
N ALA A 129 -10.71 8.99 -5.36
CA ALA A 129 -11.31 7.79 -5.95
C ALA A 129 -11.91 6.89 -4.85
N ARG A 130 -13.17 6.47 -5.00
CA ARG A 130 -13.81 5.56 -4.02
C ARG A 130 -13.59 4.10 -4.42
N VAL A 131 -12.88 3.34 -3.59
CA VAL A 131 -12.58 1.91 -3.79
C VAL A 131 -12.68 1.18 -2.45
N GLY A 132 -13.42 0.07 -2.43
CA GLY A 132 -13.62 -0.72 -1.19
C GLY A 132 -14.34 0.02 -0.07
N GLY A 133 -15.08 1.09 -0.39
CA GLY A 133 -15.75 1.94 0.61
C GLY A 133 -14.92 3.13 1.10
N HIS A 134 -13.61 3.13 0.87
CA HIS A 134 -12.69 4.19 1.32
C HIS A 134 -12.43 5.23 0.23
N CYS A 135 -12.07 6.45 0.63
CA CYS A 135 -11.67 7.51 -0.28
C CYS A 135 -10.15 7.54 -0.45
N TRP A 136 -9.69 7.31 -1.67
CA TRP A 136 -8.27 7.19 -2.00
C TRP A 136 -7.75 8.44 -2.70
N TYR A 137 -6.52 8.80 -2.37
CA TYR A 137 -5.76 9.88 -2.95
C TYR A 137 -4.36 9.39 -3.31
N LEU A 138 -3.82 9.91 -4.41
CA LEU A 138 -2.45 9.63 -4.80
C LEU A 138 -1.54 10.73 -4.26
N SER A 139 -0.57 10.36 -3.43
CA SER A 139 0.37 11.33 -2.87
C SER A 139 1.20 12.00 -3.98
N GLY A 140 1.76 13.18 -3.66
CA GLY A 140 2.82 13.76 -4.47
C GLY A 140 4.08 12.89 -4.43
N GLU A 141 5.00 13.14 -5.36
CA GLU A 141 6.31 12.46 -5.35
C GLU A 141 7.01 12.67 -4.01
N GLU A 142 7.49 11.56 -3.44
CA GLU A 142 8.25 11.56 -2.19
C GLU A 142 7.43 12.08 -0.98
N ARG A 143 6.09 12.07 -1.10
CA ARG A 143 5.18 12.47 -0.01
C ARG A 143 4.59 11.28 0.72
N SER A 144 4.47 11.44 2.02
CA SER A 144 3.82 10.49 2.93
C SER A 144 2.29 10.55 2.83
N CYS A 145 1.61 9.52 3.34
CA CYS A 145 0.16 9.54 3.42
C CYS A 145 -0.36 10.53 4.47
N ASP A 146 0.39 10.83 5.52
CA ASP A 146 0.06 11.94 6.42
C ASP A 146 -0.07 13.27 5.67
N ASN A 147 0.85 13.54 4.74
CA ASN A 147 0.81 14.76 3.95
C ASN A 147 -0.35 14.76 2.95
N ALA A 148 -0.58 13.64 2.27
CA ALA A 148 -1.68 13.52 1.32
C ALA A 148 -3.05 13.68 1.99
N CYS A 149 -3.23 13.07 3.16
CA CYS A 149 -4.52 13.06 3.87
C CYS A 149 -4.75 14.24 4.81
N ALA A 150 -3.79 15.15 4.99
CA ALA A 150 -3.91 16.28 5.92
C ALA A 150 -5.13 17.19 5.63
N ALA A 151 -5.57 17.27 4.38
CA ALA A 151 -6.75 18.03 3.96
C ALA A 151 -8.05 17.19 3.86
N HIS A 152 -7.96 15.89 4.15
CA HIS A 152 -8.99 14.88 3.93
C HIS A 152 -9.15 14.05 5.20
N GLY A 153 -9.40 14.70 6.35
CA GLY A 153 -9.67 14.09 7.65
C GLY A 153 -8.53 13.32 8.34
N GLY A 154 -7.51 12.89 7.61
CA GLY A 154 -6.37 12.14 8.14
C GLY A 154 -6.23 10.75 7.51
N TYR A 155 -5.23 10.00 7.99
CA TYR A 155 -4.91 8.68 7.46
C TYR A 155 -5.96 7.63 7.84
N ASP A 156 -6.39 6.82 6.86
CA ASP A 156 -7.24 5.64 7.05
C ASP A 156 -6.40 4.35 7.01
N ASP A 157 -6.65 3.44 7.96
CA ASP A 157 -5.94 2.16 8.08
C ASP A 157 -6.16 1.22 6.87
N ALA A 158 -7.18 1.46 6.05
CA ALA A 158 -7.37 0.82 4.75
C ALA A 158 -6.14 0.96 3.85
N THR A 159 -5.34 2.02 4.00
CA THR A 159 -4.06 2.15 3.30
C THR A 159 -3.16 0.94 3.57
N ARG A 160 -3.13 0.44 4.81
CA ARG A 160 -2.36 -0.73 5.23
C ARG A 160 -3.09 -2.04 4.97
N THR A 161 -4.38 -2.10 5.29
CA THR A 161 -5.17 -3.35 5.32
C THR A 161 -5.79 -3.72 3.98
N TYR A 162 -6.08 -2.76 3.11
CA TYR A 162 -6.70 -3.00 1.80
C TYR A 162 -5.68 -3.08 0.67
N ALA A 163 -4.88 -2.03 0.46
CA ALA A 163 -3.92 -1.93 -0.64
C ALA A 163 -2.45 -2.13 -0.21
N GLY A 164 -2.14 -1.91 1.06
CA GLY A 164 -0.77 -1.94 1.58
C GLY A 164 -0.26 -3.34 1.94
N SER A 165 0.54 -3.40 3.01
CA SER A 165 1.27 -4.60 3.41
C SER A 165 0.37 -5.79 3.78
N SER A 166 -0.81 -5.52 4.33
CA SER A 166 -1.80 -6.55 4.67
C SER A 166 -2.86 -6.74 3.57
N GLY A 167 -2.74 -5.99 2.48
CA GLY A 167 -3.61 -6.06 1.30
C GLY A 167 -3.18 -7.12 0.28
N THR A 168 -3.67 -6.95 -0.95
CA THR A 168 -3.32 -7.81 -2.10
C THR A 168 -2.87 -6.98 -3.29
N ASP A 169 -2.14 -7.59 -4.24
CA ASP A 169 -1.76 -6.93 -5.49
C ASP A 169 -2.98 -6.48 -6.29
N ALA A 170 -4.04 -7.32 -6.31
CA ALA A 170 -5.30 -6.98 -6.99
C ALA A 170 -5.99 -5.74 -6.39
N ASN A 171 -5.95 -5.57 -5.07
CA ASN A 171 -6.48 -4.37 -4.42
C ASN A 171 -5.61 -3.14 -4.71
N CYS A 172 -4.29 -3.29 -4.75
CA CYS A 172 -3.38 -2.21 -5.11
C CYS A 172 -3.60 -1.76 -6.57
N ASP A 173 -3.77 -2.71 -7.49
CA ASP A 173 -4.12 -2.42 -8.89
C ASP A 173 -5.47 -1.69 -9.00
N ALA A 174 -6.52 -2.19 -8.32
CA ALA A 174 -7.84 -1.55 -8.35
C ALA A 174 -7.81 -0.09 -7.86
N VAL A 175 -7.03 0.18 -6.81
CA VAL A 175 -6.86 1.54 -6.27
C VAL A 175 -6.07 2.43 -7.24
N LEU A 176 -4.95 1.95 -7.77
CA LEU A 176 -4.11 2.72 -8.69
C LEU A 176 -4.83 2.99 -10.03
N ASP A 177 -5.61 2.02 -10.53
CA ASP A 177 -6.47 2.21 -11.70
C ASP A 177 -7.53 3.28 -11.46
N ALA A 178 -8.22 3.23 -10.32
CA ALA A 178 -9.25 4.22 -9.99
C ALA A 178 -8.68 5.64 -9.80
N LEU A 179 -7.42 5.75 -9.37
CA LEU A 179 -6.67 7.00 -9.28
C LEU A 179 -6.11 7.48 -10.63
N GLY A 180 -6.26 6.70 -11.71
CA GLY A 180 -5.70 7.01 -13.02
C GLY A 180 -4.17 6.94 -13.06
N ALA A 181 -3.55 6.22 -12.13
CA ALA A 181 -2.11 5.96 -12.17
C ALA A 181 -1.83 5.00 -13.33
N GLY A 182 -0.92 5.37 -14.23
CA GLY A 182 -0.50 4.51 -15.34
C GLY A 182 0.21 3.23 -14.86
N GLY A 183 0.68 2.45 -15.82
CA GLY A 183 1.59 1.34 -15.56
C GLY A 183 1.01 -0.04 -15.82
N SER A 184 1.89 -1.04 -15.64
CA SER A 184 1.54 -2.46 -15.72
C SER A 184 1.00 -2.97 -14.39
N ALA A 185 0.59 -4.25 -14.35
CA ALA A 185 0.15 -4.93 -13.14
C ALA A 185 1.14 -4.77 -11.98
N THR A 186 0.59 -4.66 -10.77
CA THR A 186 1.36 -4.46 -9.54
C THR A 186 2.34 -5.60 -9.32
N SER A 187 3.61 -5.25 -9.11
CA SER A 187 4.63 -6.19 -8.67
C SER A 187 4.82 -6.12 -7.16
N THR A 188 4.79 -7.27 -6.50
CA THR A 188 5.15 -7.35 -5.08
C THR A 188 6.66 -7.12 -4.90
N LEU A 189 7.02 -6.15 -4.05
CA LEU A 189 8.39 -5.91 -3.62
C LEU A 189 8.63 -6.47 -2.23
N SER A 190 9.74 -7.19 -2.10
CA SER A 190 10.25 -7.69 -0.84
C SER A 190 11.56 -6.99 -0.45
N GLY A 191 11.79 -6.84 0.86
CA GLY A 191 13.05 -6.31 1.40
C GLY A 191 13.31 -4.81 1.23
N SER A 192 12.32 -3.99 0.84
CA SER A 192 12.50 -2.54 0.67
C SER A 192 12.55 -1.75 1.98
N GLY A 193 12.07 -2.32 3.09
CA GLY A 193 12.19 -1.75 4.45
C GLY A 193 11.41 -0.47 4.73
N ALA A 194 10.82 0.17 3.72
CA ALA A 194 10.32 1.54 3.84
C ALA A 194 8.86 1.65 4.35
N GLY A 195 8.10 0.55 4.43
CA GLY A 195 6.70 0.59 4.90
C GLY A 195 5.78 1.45 4.02
N VAL A 196 6.07 1.55 2.72
CA VAL A 196 5.38 2.47 1.81
C VAL A 196 4.03 1.95 1.32
N GLY A 197 3.81 0.64 1.37
CA GLY A 197 2.57 -0.01 0.92
C GLY A 197 2.44 -0.04 -0.61
N CYS A 198 1.27 0.35 -1.12
CA CYS A 198 0.96 0.44 -2.55
C CYS A 198 1.40 1.79 -3.13
N PHE A 199 2.18 1.79 -4.21
CA PHE A 199 2.68 3.01 -4.83
C PHE A 199 2.98 2.86 -6.32
N LEU A 200 3.01 4.00 -7.02
CA LEU A 200 3.51 4.16 -8.38
C LEU A 200 4.94 4.71 -8.33
N MET A 201 5.87 4.10 -9.06
CA MET A 201 7.22 4.62 -9.27
C MET A 201 7.29 5.39 -10.58
N ASN A 202 7.45 6.71 -10.50
CA ASN A 202 7.32 7.60 -11.66
C ASN A 202 8.41 7.44 -12.73
N MET A 203 9.61 6.98 -12.36
CA MET A 203 10.70 6.81 -13.34
C MET A 203 10.39 5.75 -14.41
N VAL A 204 9.60 4.74 -14.04
CA VAL A 204 9.35 3.55 -14.87
C VAL A 204 7.87 3.27 -15.07
N ASP A 205 6.99 4.19 -14.65
CA ASP A 205 5.53 4.02 -14.61
C ASP A 205 5.12 2.61 -14.13
N SER A 206 5.79 2.11 -13.11
CA SER A 206 5.59 0.75 -12.61
C SER A 206 4.92 0.78 -11.24
N ARG A 207 3.97 -0.14 -11.06
CA ARG A 207 3.17 -0.26 -9.84
C ARG A 207 3.79 -1.29 -8.92
N TYR A 208 3.86 -0.96 -7.64
CA TYR A 208 4.49 -1.80 -6.65
C TYR A 208 3.68 -1.86 -5.37
N ARG A 209 3.75 -3.01 -4.68
CA ARG A 209 3.23 -3.18 -3.33
C ARG A 209 4.32 -3.77 -2.44
N VAL A 210 4.60 -3.11 -1.31
CA VAL A 210 5.51 -3.64 -0.28
C VAL A 210 4.71 -4.44 0.74
N GLN A 211 5.05 -5.72 0.90
CA GLN A 211 4.34 -6.62 1.82
C GLN A 211 5.11 -6.95 3.12
N ASP A 212 6.45 -6.98 3.07
CA ASP A 212 7.25 -7.47 4.21
C ASP A 212 7.36 -6.47 5.36
N THR A 213 7.19 -5.18 5.09
CA THR A 213 7.23 -4.13 6.11
C THR A 213 5.83 -3.55 6.26
N PRO A 214 5.29 -3.49 7.50
CA PRO A 214 4.00 -2.87 7.75
C PRO A 214 3.91 -1.48 7.14
N THR A 215 2.82 -1.22 6.40
CA THR A 215 2.59 0.09 5.82
C THR A 215 2.35 1.11 6.92
N THR A 216 3.07 2.24 6.89
CA THR A 216 2.93 3.31 7.88
C THR A 216 2.52 4.63 7.22
N PRO A 217 1.81 5.52 7.94
CA PRO A 217 1.36 6.79 7.38
C PRO A 217 2.52 7.73 7.02
N ALA A 218 3.58 7.74 7.84
CA ALA A 218 4.74 8.61 7.69
C ALA A 218 5.77 8.16 6.64
N ALA A 219 5.68 6.91 6.16
CA ALA A 219 6.63 6.37 5.19
C ALA A 219 6.74 7.21 3.92
N THR A 220 7.96 7.35 3.41
CA THR A 220 8.27 8.00 2.14
C THR A 220 9.22 7.12 1.33
N TYR A 221 9.24 7.29 0.02
CA TYR A 221 10.17 6.60 -0.86
C TYR A 221 10.51 7.49 -2.05
N LEU A 222 11.78 7.48 -2.44
CA LEU A 222 12.28 8.30 -3.53
C LEU A 222 11.50 7.98 -4.81
N LEU A 223 10.99 9.02 -5.48
CA LEU A 223 10.23 8.93 -6.74
C LEU A 223 8.92 8.11 -6.67
N ALA A 224 8.45 7.78 -5.47
CA ALA A 224 7.18 7.09 -5.28
C ALA A 224 6.03 8.07 -5.05
N ARG A 225 4.89 7.73 -5.63
CA ARG A 225 3.58 8.31 -5.31
C ARG A 225 2.73 7.22 -4.66
N ARG A 226 2.39 7.40 -3.39
CA ARG A 226 1.70 6.40 -2.56
C ARG A 226 0.20 6.50 -2.76
N ALA A 227 -0.48 5.37 -2.86
CA ALA A 227 -1.93 5.32 -2.76
C ALA A 227 -2.32 5.38 -1.28
N CYS A 228 -3.05 6.42 -0.88
CA CYS A 228 -3.38 6.71 0.51
C CYS A 228 -4.90 6.78 0.65
N ALA A 229 -5.46 5.91 1.50
CA ALA A 229 -6.83 6.05 1.97
C ALA A 229 -6.87 7.13 3.06
N CYS A 230 -7.84 8.03 2.97
CA CYS A 230 -8.03 9.12 3.92
C CYS A 230 -9.45 9.07 4.50
N THR A 231 -9.59 9.45 5.78
CA THR A 231 -10.88 9.48 6.49
C THR A 231 -11.70 10.68 6.04
N GLU A 232 -12.99 10.51 5.75
CA GLU A 232 -13.86 11.62 5.34
C GLU A 232 -14.37 12.49 6.51
#